data_AF-A0AAU5V058-F1
#
_entry.id   AF-A0AAU5V058-F1
#
_cell.length_a   1.000
_cell.length_b   1.000
_cell.length_c   1.000
_cell.angle_alpha   90.00
_cell.angle_beta   90.00
_cell.angle_gamma   90.00
#
_symmetry.space_group_name_H-M   'P 1'
#
loop_
_entity.id
_entity.type
_entity.pdbx_description
1 polymer ?
#
loop_
_entity_poly.entity_id
_entity_poly.type
_entity_poly.pdbx_seq_one_letter_code
_entity_poly.pdbx_strand_id
1 'polypeptide(L)' 'MNDNHLHARVFRTSDEWYADVDDELDPQPDNPLWYGSYTSQRAAIEAACERMAAYHRARADHEPLPRATA' A
#
# COMPACT_ATOMS: atom_id res chain seq x y z
N MET A 1 -13.32 13.58 -22.66
CA MET A 1 -12.31 12.58 -22.31
C MET A 1 -12.55 12.30 -20.84
N ASN A 2 -12.91 11.07 -20.47
CA ASN A 2 -13.02 10.75 -19.04
C ASN A 2 -11.60 10.63 -18.53
N ASP A 3 -11.20 11.60 -17.70
CA ASP A 3 -9.99 11.52 -16.91
C ASP A 3 -10.24 10.46 -15.83
N ASN A 4 -10.12 9.18 -16.19
CA ASN A 4 -10.22 8.07 -15.26
C ASN A 4 -9.03 8.12 -14.31
N HIS A 5 -9.21 8.83 -13.20
CA HIS A 5 -8.27 8.87 -12.10
C HIS A 5 -8.45 7.59 -11.28
N LEU A 6 -7.45 6.72 -11.37
CA LEU A 6 -7.38 5.52 -10.55
C LEU A 6 -6.72 5.86 -9.23
N HIS A 7 -7.27 5.36 -8.14
CA HIS A 7 -6.69 5.46 -6.82
C HIS A 7 -6.00 4.15 -6.46
N ALA A 8 -4.85 4.23 -5.79
CA ALA A 8 -4.19 3.07 -5.21
C ALA A 8 -4.03 3.30 -3.72
N ARG A 9 -4.43 2.30 -2.92
CA ARG A 9 -4.44 2.40 -1.46
C ARG A 9 -3.84 1.15 -0.84
N VAL A 10 -3.21 1.35 0.32
CA VAL A 10 -2.79 0.26 1.19
C VAL A 10 -3.34 0.53 2.58
N PHE A 11 -3.99 -0.47 3.17
CA PHE A 11 -4.52 -0.40 4.52
C PHE A 11 -4.33 -1.73 5.25
N ARG A 12 -4.47 -1.67 6.57
CA ARG A 12 -4.36 -2.83 7.45
C ARG A 12 -5.59 -2.87 8.36
N THR A 13 -6.30 -4.00 8.37
CA THR A 13 -7.39 -4.26 9.31
C THR A 13 -7.02 -5.50 10.12
N SER A 14 -7.07 -5.39 11.45
CA SER A 14 -6.60 -6.44 12.36
C SER A 14 -5.19 -6.94 11.98
N ASP A 15 -5.08 -8.15 11.43
CA ASP A 15 -3.83 -8.81 11.04
C ASP A 15 -3.68 -9.00 9.53
N GLU A 16 -4.56 -8.42 8.73
CA GLU A 16 -4.58 -8.56 7.28
C GLU A 16 -4.18 -7.28 6.57
N TRP A 17 -3.48 -7.47 5.45
CA TRP A 17 -3.06 -6.39 4.55
C TRP A 17 -3.91 -6.40 3.30
N TYR A 18 -4.34 -5.21 2.90
CA TYR A 18 -5.13 -5.02 1.70
C TYR A 18 -4.45 -3.97 0.82
N ALA A 19 -4.38 -4.28 -0.46
CA ALA A 19 -4.01 -3.33 -1.51
C ALA A 19 -5.20 -3.22 -2.45
N ASP A 20 -5.67 -2.00 -2.66
CA ASP A 20 -6.87 -1.72 -3.42
C ASP A 20 -6.56 -0.72 -4.55
N VAL A 21 -7.17 -0.95 -5.72
CA VAL A 21 -7.05 -0.09 -6.89
C VAL A 21 -8.45 0.14 -7.46
N ASP A 22 -8.98 1.33 -7.21
CA ASP A 22 -10.36 1.72 -7.50
C ASP A 22 -10.41 3.06 -8.27
N ASP A 23 -11.61 3.53 -8.57
CA ASP A 23 -11.84 4.89 -9.08
C ASP A 23 -12.30 5.84 -7.95
N GLU A 24 -12.68 7.06 -8.30
CA GLU A 24 -13.12 8.06 -7.32
C GLU A 24 -14.50 7.78 -6.68
N LEU A 25 -15.25 6.82 -7.23
CA LEU A 25 -16.63 6.55 -6.84
C LEU A 25 -16.75 5.44 -5.79
N ASP A 26 -15.69 4.68 -5.52
CA ASP A 26 -15.71 3.63 -4.50
C ASP A 26 -15.65 4.25 -3.09
N PRO A 27 -16.56 3.87 -2.16
CA PRO A 27 -16.55 4.38 -0.80
C PRO A 27 -15.21 4.10 -0.11
N GLN A 28 -14.43 5.15 0.10
CA GLN A 28 -13.09 5.01 0.66
C GLN A 28 -13.18 4.70 2.17
N PRO A 29 -12.36 3.77 2.71
CA PRO A 29 -12.14 3.73 4.14
C PRO A 29 -11.41 5.02 4.58
N ASP A 30 -11.86 5.64 5.69
CA ASP A 30 -11.45 6.99 6.09
C ASP A 30 -9.94 7.17 6.39
N ASN A 31 -9.17 6.09 6.59
CA ASN A 31 -7.79 6.15 7.08
C ASN A 31 -6.84 5.14 6.39
N PRO A 32 -6.47 5.34 5.11
CA PRO A 32 -5.45 4.52 4.47
C PRO A 32 -4.06 4.79 5.06
N LEU A 33 -3.22 3.75 5.15
CA LEU A 33 -1.80 3.92 5.52
C LEU A 33 -1.03 4.68 4.43
N TRP A 34 -1.50 4.56 3.18
CA TRP A 34 -0.99 5.27 2.03
C TRP A 34 -2.05 5.33 0.92
N TYR A 35 -2.02 6.43 0.17
CA TYR A 35 -2.89 6.70 -0.98
C TYR A 35 -2.11 7.42 -2.09
N GLY A 36 -2.46 7.15 -3.34
CA GLY A 36 -2.05 7.95 -4.50
C GLY A 36 -3.08 7.88 -5.64
N SER A 37 -3.07 8.89 -6.52
CA SER A 37 -3.91 8.96 -7.73
C SER A 37 -3.05 8.86 -8.98
N TYR A 38 -3.50 8.07 -9.96
CA TYR A 38 -2.74 7.68 -11.15
C TYR A 38 -3.60 7.72 -12.40
N THR A 39 -2.95 8.01 -13.52
CA THR A 39 -3.60 8.06 -14.85
C THR A 39 -3.59 6.70 -15.57
N SER A 40 -2.99 5.67 -14.97
CA SER A 40 -3.01 4.31 -15.54
C SER A 40 -2.96 3.24 -14.45
N GLN A 41 -3.57 2.09 -14.75
CA GLN A 41 -3.60 0.94 -13.84
C GLN A 41 -2.20 0.39 -13.57
N ARG A 42 -1.32 0.37 -14.58
CA ARG A 42 0.08 -0.04 -14.42
C ARG A 42 0.78 0.84 -13.37
N ALA A 43 0.67 2.16 -13.49
CA ALA A 43 1.32 3.08 -12.55
C ALA A 43 0.79 2.93 -11.11
N ALA A 44 -0.53 2.72 -10.96
CA ALA A 44 -1.15 2.46 -9.67
C ALA A 44 -0.59 1.17 -9.01
N ILE A 45 -0.50 0.08 -9.78
CA ILE A 45 0.03 -1.21 -9.32
C ILE A 45 1.51 -1.11 -8.97
N GLU A 46 2.33 -0.50 -9.83
CA GLU A 46 3.77 -0.31 -9.59
C GLU A 46 4.01 0.45 -8.28
N ALA A 47 3.30 1.57 -8.07
CA ALA A 47 3.44 2.38 -6.87
C ALA A 47 2.99 1.63 -5.60
N ALA A 48 1.90 0.85 -5.66
CA ALA A 48 1.44 0.03 -4.54
C ALA A 48 2.48 -1.04 -4.16
N CYS A 49 3.04 -1.75 -5.16
CA CYS A 49 4.10 -2.74 -4.96
C CYS A 49 5.36 -2.13 -4.34
N GLU A 50 5.82 -0.99 -4.85
CA GLU A 50 6.98 -0.28 -4.31
C GLU A 50 6.76 0.14 -2.85
N ARG A 51 5.57 0.65 -2.54
CA ARG A 51 5.21 1.07 -1.18
C ARG A 51 5.21 -0.10 -0.20
N MET A 52 4.62 -1.23 -0.58
CA MET A 52 4.64 -2.44 0.24
C MET A 52 6.07 -2.97 0.44
N ALA A 53 6.87 -3.01 -0.62
CA ALA A 53 8.26 -3.45 -0.53
C ALA A 53 9.11 -2.55 0.39
N ALA A 54 8.92 -1.23 0.32
CA ALA A 54 9.57 -0.28 1.21
C ALA A 54 9.16 -0.47 2.68
N TYR A 55 7.87 -0.70 2.93
CA TYR A 55 7.37 -0.99 4.28
C TYR A 55 7.98 -2.26 4.87
N HIS A 56 8.07 -3.35 4.10
CA HIS A 56 8.69 -4.60 4.57
C HIS A 56 10.17 -4.44 4.87
N ARG A 57 10.93 -3.73 4.02
CA ARG A 57 12.35 -3.43 4.30
C ARG A 57 12.53 -2.65 5.60
N ALA A 58 11.76 -1.58 5.79
CA ALA A 58 11.84 -0.76 7.00
C ALA A 58 11.53 -1.54 8.29
N ARG A 59 10.62 -2.53 8.21
CA ARG A 59 10.33 -3.43 9.35
C ARG A 59 11.43 -4.42 9.63
N ALA A 60 12.04 -5.02 8.60
CA ALA A 60 13.14 -5.95 8.75
C ALA A 60 14.34 -5.28 9.44
N ASP A 61 14.61 -4.01 9.11
CA ASP A 61 15.67 -3.22 9.73
C ASP A 61 15.39 -2.88 11.21
N HIS A 62 14.13 -2.95 11.65
CA HIS A 62 13.70 -2.69 13.02
C HIS A 62 13.46 -3.96 13.86
N GLU A 63 13.59 -5.15 13.27
CA GLU A 63 13.49 -6.41 14.01
C GLU A 63 14.83 -6.70 14.69
N PRO A 64 14.91 -6.73 16.03
CA PRO A 64 16.17 -7.00 16.71
C PRO A 64 16.66 -8.41 16.36
N LEU A 65 17.95 -8.53 16.02
CA LEU A 65 18.60 -9.81 15.77
C LEU A 65 18.24 -10.82 16.88
N PRO A 66 17.89 -12.07 16.54
CA PRO A 66 17.61 -13.08 17.55
C PRO A 66 18.83 -13.20 18.48
N ARG A 67 18.59 -13.08 19.79
CA ARG A 67 19.63 -13.27 20.80
C ARG A 67 20.26 -14.64 20.57
N ALA A 68 21.55 -14.67 20.23
CA ALA A 68 22.32 -15.89 20.21
C ALA A 68 22.23 -16.53 21.61
N THR A 69 21.58 -17.69 21.69
CA THR A 69 21.68 -18.56 22.87
C THR A 69 23.09 -19.11 22.91
N ALA A 70 23.84 -18.68 23.93
CA ALA A 70 25.14 -19.23 24.30
C ALA A 70 25.00 -20.63 24.92
#